data_AF-A0A9E6JLC7-F1
#
_entry.id   AF-A0A9E6JLC7-F1
#
_cell.length_a   1.000
_cell.length_b   1.000
_cell.length_c   1.000
_cell.angle_alpha   90.00
_cell.angle_beta   90.00
_cell.angle_gamma   90.00
#
_symmetry.space_group_name_H-M   'P 1'
#
loop_
_entity.id
_entity.type
_entity.pdbx_description
1 polymer ?
#
loop_
_entity_poly.entity_id
_entity_poly.type
_entity_poly.pdbx_seq_one_letter_code
_entity_poly.pdbx_strand_id
1 'polypeptide(L)'
;MTGIGFTQSRPAQFRRLDHVLYAAGLRMQKAMAEYVKDGTRPDQILVLEHNPVFTLGRNATRQDIHVTDAFLEERGVEVFETDRGGQVTYHGPGQVVVYPICNLKGGREDVGRLVRGLEEAMIRCAADFGVKADRLQGFPGVWVETPRGLEKLGALGIHLNRWIATHGIAFNVAPDLAHFRWITPCGITDKGVCSLASLLGDAAPTWDQAADSLQAHMAATLGLDVQPAPAPSRSVSALTWRRSPGGVEVLVMLRNPDQGLWWSSVTGMIEPGEAPEATAHRELLEETGLKGTLTDMGFTHSFWMDPSILGLPSGPPRFNREICFHMEVEPGARVDLALDEHSEYRWCGFQEAHDLMMWEGSKAALRRLRKQLEAPVP
;
A
#
# COMPACT_ATOMS: atom_id res chain seq x y z
N MET A 1 -4.87 -25.16 22.41
CA MET A 1 -4.01 -24.65 21.30
C MET A 1 -3.81 -25.64 20.15
N THR A 2 -4.29 -26.90 20.22
CA THR A 2 -4.24 -27.83 19.08
C THR A 2 -5.05 -27.27 17.91
N GLY A 3 -4.40 -27.02 16.78
CA GLY A 3 -5.06 -26.62 15.53
C GLY A 3 -5.04 -25.12 15.20
N ILE A 4 -4.38 -24.29 16.01
CA ILE A 4 -4.11 -22.88 15.66
C ILE A 4 -2.80 -22.82 14.89
N GLY A 5 -2.83 -22.28 13.68
CA GLY A 5 -1.63 -22.03 12.89
C GLY A 5 -0.80 -23.28 12.60
N PHE A 6 0.49 -23.07 12.39
CA PHE A 6 1.44 -24.11 11.97
C PHE A 6 2.55 -24.28 13.01
N THR A 7 2.91 -25.54 13.26
CA THR A 7 4.04 -25.90 14.12
C THR A 7 5.29 -26.26 13.30
N GLN A 8 5.12 -26.60 12.02
CA GLN A 8 6.24 -26.81 11.10
C GLN A 8 6.82 -25.45 10.71
N SER A 9 8.08 -25.23 11.07
CA SER A 9 8.78 -23.99 10.78
C SER A 9 8.97 -23.76 9.27
N ARG A 10 8.83 -22.51 8.82
CA ARG A 10 9.16 -22.06 7.47
C ARG A 10 9.98 -20.77 7.51
N PRO A 11 11.08 -20.67 6.74
CA PRO A 11 11.78 -19.40 6.57
C PRO A 11 10.81 -18.35 6.04
N ALA A 12 10.83 -17.15 6.61
CA ALA A 12 10.01 -16.04 6.16
C ALA A 12 10.71 -14.70 6.32
N GLN A 13 10.31 -13.72 5.52
CA GLN A 13 10.82 -12.35 5.57
C GLN A 13 9.66 -11.39 5.80
N PHE A 14 9.72 -10.64 6.90
CA PHE A 14 8.83 -9.50 7.13
C PHE A 14 9.34 -8.28 6.37
N ARG A 15 8.42 -7.58 5.70
CA ARG A 15 8.71 -6.35 4.96
C ARG A 15 7.72 -5.28 5.35
N ARG A 16 8.18 -4.31 6.13
CA ARG A 16 7.44 -3.10 6.45
C ARG A 16 7.57 -2.13 5.28
N LEU A 17 6.46 -1.87 4.61
CA LEU A 17 6.40 -1.03 3.41
C LEU A 17 5.69 0.29 3.67
N ASP A 18 5.29 0.56 4.91
CA ASP A 18 4.51 1.73 5.32
C ASP A 18 3.31 1.90 4.37
N HIS A 19 3.26 2.99 3.61
CA HIS A 19 2.16 3.27 2.69
C HIS A 19 2.36 2.63 1.31
N VAL A 20 1.36 1.92 0.81
CA VAL A 20 1.38 1.29 -0.51
C VAL A 20 0.08 1.62 -1.26
N LEU A 21 0.16 1.99 -2.53
CA LEU A 21 -1.04 2.13 -3.37
C LEU A 21 -1.65 0.75 -3.67
N TYR A 22 -2.98 0.64 -3.66
CA TYR A 22 -3.64 -0.67 -3.72
C TYR A 22 -3.25 -1.48 -4.98
N ALA A 23 -3.24 -0.83 -6.15
CA ALA A 23 -2.82 -1.44 -7.41
C ALA A 23 -1.36 -1.96 -7.37
N ALA A 24 -0.46 -1.17 -6.77
CA ALA A 24 0.93 -1.60 -6.56
C ALA A 24 0.99 -2.80 -5.61
N GLY A 25 0.17 -2.80 -4.55
CA GLY A 25 0.00 -3.93 -3.64
C GLY A 25 -0.43 -5.21 -4.36
N LEU A 26 -1.41 -5.15 -5.26
CA LEU A 26 -1.82 -6.32 -6.06
C LEU A 26 -0.69 -6.87 -6.94
N ARG A 27 0.10 -6.00 -7.57
CA ARG A 27 1.27 -6.43 -8.36
C ARG A 27 2.35 -7.06 -7.47
N MET A 28 2.63 -6.45 -6.33
CA MET A 28 3.54 -6.98 -5.32
C MET A 28 3.17 -8.40 -4.91
N GLN A 29 1.89 -8.62 -4.59
CA GLN A 29 1.41 -9.94 -4.19
C GLN A 29 1.59 -10.98 -5.29
N LYS A 30 1.30 -10.64 -6.55
CA LYS A 30 1.52 -11.54 -7.70
C LYS A 30 3.01 -11.88 -7.86
N ALA A 31 3.89 -10.88 -7.80
CA ALA A 31 5.33 -11.08 -7.89
C ALA A 31 5.87 -11.94 -6.74
N MET A 32 5.38 -11.72 -5.51
CA MET A 32 5.81 -12.50 -4.34
C MET A 32 5.28 -13.93 -4.40
N ALA A 33 4.06 -14.14 -4.89
CA ALA A 33 3.50 -15.47 -5.09
C ALA A 33 4.35 -16.28 -6.08
N GLU A 34 4.77 -15.65 -7.18
CA GLU A 34 5.70 -16.23 -8.15
C GLU A 34 7.08 -16.49 -7.53
N TYR A 35 7.56 -15.58 -6.67
CA TYR A 35 8.83 -15.75 -5.97
C TYR A 35 8.84 -16.98 -5.06
N VAL A 36 7.77 -17.23 -4.29
CA VAL A 36 7.71 -18.33 -3.30
C VAL A 36 7.22 -19.67 -3.87
N LYS A 37 6.78 -19.70 -5.14
CA LYS A 37 6.05 -20.84 -5.72
C LYS A 37 6.78 -22.19 -5.65
N ASP A 38 8.11 -22.16 -5.71
CA ASP A 38 8.96 -23.35 -5.75
C ASP A 38 9.19 -23.96 -4.35
N GLY A 39 8.81 -23.23 -3.29
CA GLY A 39 8.86 -23.71 -1.90
C GLY A 39 10.26 -23.73 -1.28
N THR A 40 11.29 -23.31 -2.02
CA THR A 40 12.69 -23.24 -1.59
C THR A 40 13.10 -21.85 -1.07
N ARG A 41 12.27 -20.84 -1.30
CA ARG A 41 12.50 -19.45 -0.91
C ARG A 41 11.68 -19.10 0.34
N PRO A 42 12.12 -18.12 1.15
CA PRO A 42 11.36 -17.67 2.30
C PRO A 42 9.98 -17.14 1.92
N ASP A 43 8.95 -17.48 2.71
CA ASP A 43 7.63 -16.85 2.65
C ASP A 43 7.79 -15.32 2.80
N GLN A 44 6.94 -14.54 2.14
CA GLN A 44 7.03 -13.07 2.16
C GLN A 44 5.84 -12.48 2.92
N ILE A 45 6.09 -11.82 4.04
CA ILE A 45 5.04 -11.21 4.86
C ILE A 45 5.12 -9.69 4.70
N LEU A 46 4.21 -9.12 3.91
CA LEU A 46 4.20 -7.69 3.62
C LEU A 46 3.29 -6.98 4.64
N VAL A 47 3.81 -5.97 5.33
CA VAL A 47 3.08 -5.18 6.34
C VAL A 47 3.03 -3.73 5.88
N LEU A 48 1.83 -3.20 5.72
CA LEU A 48 1.60 -1.92 5.05
C LEU A 48 0.24 -1.32 5.44
N GLU A 49 -0.01 -0.11 4.99
CA GLU A 49 -1.33 0.50 4.90
C GLU A 49 -1.60 1.00 3.47
N HIS A 50 -2.87 1.30 3.19
CA HIS A 50 -3.32 1.76 1.88
C HIS A 50 -3.91 3.17 1.96
N ASN A 51 -4.00 3.85 0.81
CA ASN A 51 -4.98 4.93 0.65
C ASN A 51 -6.41 4.41 0.87
N PRO A 52 -7.38 5.29 1.18
CA PRO A 52 -8.78 4.91 1.22
C PRO A 52 -9.20 4.14 -0.03
N VAL A 53 -9.63 2.89 0.14
CA VAL A 53 -10.01 2.00 -0.96
C VAL A 53 -11.07 1.01 -0.52
N PHE A 54 -12.07 0.82 -1.36
CA PHE A 54 -12.99 -0.30 -1.28
C PHE A 54 -12.53 -1.42 -2.20
N THR A 55 -12.50 -2.64 -1.67
CA THR A 55 -12.16 -3.82 -2.46
C THR A 55 -13.36 -4.74 -2.52
N LEU A 56 -13.69 -5.20 -3.72
CA LEU A 56 -14.77 -6.14 -3.99
C LEU A 56 -14.13 -7.53 -4.13
N GLY A 57 -14.39 -8.42 -3.17
CA GLY A 57 -13.98 -9.82 -3.25
C GLY A 57 -14.90 -10.63 -4.18
N ARG A 58 -14.66 -11.93 -4.31
CA ARG A 58 -15.43 -12.80 -5.23
C ARG A 58 -16.94 -12.83 -5.00
N ASN A 59 -17.40 -12.50 -3.79
CA ASN A 59 -18.81 -12.52 -3.42
C ASN A 59 -19.39 -11.10 -3.26
N ALA A 60 -18.75 -10.09 -3.85
CA ALA A 60 -19.18 -8.69 -3.78
C ALA A 60 -19.48 -8.14 -5.17
N THR A 61 -20.32 -7.11 -5.21
CA THR A 61 -20.61 -6.33 -6.41
C THR A 61 -20.59 -4.84 -6.09
N ARG A 62 -20.63 -4.00 -7.13
CA ARG A 62 -20.74 -2.55 -6.96
C ARG A 62 -21.95 -2.11 -6.12
N GLN A 63 -23.01 -2.92 -6.06
CA GLN A 63 -24.21 -2.63 -5.26
C GLN A 63 -23.96 -2.68 -3.74
N ASP A 64 -22.87 -3.32 -3.32
CA ASP A 64 -22.49 -3.34 -1.90
C ASP A 64 -21.85 -2.03 -1.44
N ILE A 65 -21.68 -1.05 -2.34
CA ILE A 65 -21.19 0.30 -2.07
C ILE A 65 -22.35 1.31 -2.29
N HIS A 66 -22.78 1.98 -1.22
CA HIS A 66 -24.03 2.74 -1.12
C HIS A 66 -23.91 4.22 -1.51
N VAL A 67 -22.77 4.61 -2.08
CA VAL A 67 -22.49 5.97 -2.54
C VAL A 67 -22.10 5.95 -4.01
N THR A 68 -22.16 7.08 -4.69
CA THR A 68 -21.85 7.19 -6.14
C THR A 68 -20.35 7.21 -6.41
N ASP A 69 -19.92 6.85 -7.62
CA ASP A 69 -18.50 6.90 -8.01
C ASP A 69 -17.95 8.35 -7.96
N ALA A 70 -18.76 9.34 -8.35
CA ALA A 70 -18.41 10.76 -8.22
C ALA A 70 -18.15 11.17 -6.76
N PHE A 71 -18.97 10.69 -5.81
CA PHE A 71 -18.74 10.95 -4.39
C PHE A 71 -17.44 10.31 -3.89
N LEU A 72 -17.15 9.08 -4.33
CA LEU A 72 -15.90 8.39 -3.98
C LEU A 72 -14.68 9.13 -4.55
N GLU A 73 -14.74 9.57 -5.80
CA GLU A 73 -13.68 10.33 -6.45
C GLU A 73 -13.37 11.64 -5.72
N GLU A 74 -14.42 12.40 -5.37
CA GLU A 74 -14.30 13.64 -4.58
C GLU A 74 -13.56 13.37 -3.25
N ARG A 75 -13.96 12.29 -2.57
CA ARG A 75 -13.35 11.84 -1.29
C ARG A 75 -12.02 11.12 -1.46
N GLY A 76 -11.56 10.87 -2.68
CA GLY A 76 -10.32 10.16 -2.96
C GLY A 76 -10.33 8.70 -2.51
N VAL A 77 -11.50 8.05 -2.56
CA VAL A 77 -11.65 6.62 -2.26
C VAL A 77 -11.68 5.83 -3.56
N GLU A 78 -10.74 4.90 -3.71
CA GLU A 78 -10.64 4.06 -4.91
C GLU A 78 -11.52 2.79 -4.78
N VAL A 79 -11.87 2.16 -5.90
CA VAL A 79 -12.60 0.88 -5.92
C VAL A 79 -11.86 -0.13 -6.78
N PHE A 80 -11.62 -1.34 -6.25
CA PHE A 80 -10.96 -2.42 -6.96
C PHE A 80 -11.72 -3.74 -6.83
N GLU A 81 -11.86 -4.45 -7.95
CA GLU A 81 -12.27 -5.86 -7.95
C GLU A 81 -11.05 -6.77 -7.74
N THR A 82 -11.25 -7.85 -6.98
CA THR A 82 -10.16 -8.70 -6.50
C THR A 82 -10.58 -10.16 -6.40
N ASP A 83 -9.60 -11.07 -6.44
CA ASP A 83 -9.81 -12.52 -6.35
C ASP A 83 -9.82 -13.06 -4.91
N ARG A 84 -9.74 -12.20 -3.89
CA ARG A 84 -9.84 -12.63 -2.49
C ARG A 84 -11.22 -13.20 -2.18
N GLY A 85 -11.25 -14.11 -1.21
CA GLY A 85 -12.51 -14.53 -0.60
C GLY A 85 -13.22 -13.36 0.12
N GLY A 86 -14.50 -13.56 0.40
CA GLY A 86 -15.34 -12.58 1.11
C GLY A 86 -16.04 -11.59 0.18
N GLN A 87 -16.70 -10.61 0.81
CA GLN A 87 -17.51 -9.59 0.14
C GLN A 87 -16.74 -8.25 0.06
N VAL A 88 -17.43 -7.10 0.03
CA VAL A 88 -16.80 -5.77 0.08
C VAL A 88 -16.09 -5.53 1.42
N THR A 89 -14.95 -4.83 1.40
CA THR A 89 -14.30 -4.28 2.59
C THR A 89 -13.61 -2.95 2.29
N TYR A 90 -13.24 -2.24 3.34
CA TYR A 90 -12.45 -1.01 3.31
C TYR A 90 -11.02 -1.23 3.80
N HIS A 91 -10.09 -0.53 3.17
CA HIS A 91 -8.74 -0.28 3.66
C HIS A 91 -8.43 1.21 3.60
N GLY A 92 -7.60 1.69 4.51
CA GLY A 92 -7.14 3.08 4.50
C GLY A 92 -6.11 3.35 5.60
N PRO A 93 -5.67 4.61 5.72
CA PRO A 93 -4.69 5.02 6.72
C PRO A 93 -5.15 4.64 8.14
N GLY A 94 -4.22 4.19 8.98
CA GLY A 94 -4.54 3.74 10.34
C GLY A 94 -5.00 2.28 10.42
N GLN A 95 -5.04 1.55 9.32
CA GLN A 95 -5.25 0.10 9.32
C GLN A 95 -3.91 -0.62 9.06
N VAL A 96 -3.57 -1.61 9.89
CA VAL A 96 -2.43 -2.49 9.63
C VAL A 96 -2.89 -3.59 8.69
N VAL A 97 -2.49 -3.52 7.43
CA VAL A 97 -2.75 -4.55 6.41
C VAL A 97 -1.55 -5.48 6.33
N VAL A 98 -1.80 -6.78 6.37
CA VAL A 98 -0.75 -7.80 6.24
C VAL A 98 -1.08 -8.77 5.13
N TYR A 99 -0.16 -8.93 4.19
CA TYR A 99 -0.21 -9.94 3.13
C TYR A 99 0.78 -11.09 3.40
N PRO A 100 0.35 -12.18 4.06
CA PRO A 100 1.16 -13.38 4.23
C PRO A 100 1.23 -14.20 2.93
N ILE A 101 2.22 -13.91 2.09
CA ILE A 101 2.45 -14.62 0.84
C ILE A 101 3.24 -15.89 1.12
N CYS A 102 2.51 -16.96 1.40
CA CYS A 102 3.06 -18.23 1.89
C CYS A 102 2.85 -19.39 0.93
N ASN A 103 3.85 -20.25 0.80
CA ASN A 103 3.71 -21.55 0.15
C ASN A 103 3.39 -22.64 1.17
N LEU A 104 2.17 -23.18 1.10
CA LEU A 104 1.65 -24.16 2.04
C LEU A 104 2.04 -25.61 1.69
N LYS A 105 2.66 -25.89 0.54
CA LYS A 105 3.05 -27.25 0.16
C LYS A 105 4.10 -27.83 1.10
N GLY A 106 4.06 -29.14 1.33
CA GLY A 106 5.12 -29.85 2.06
C GLY A 106 4.91 -29.83 3.57
N GLY A 107 3.67 -30.09 4.01
CA GLY A 107 3.28 -30.31 5.40
C GLY A 107 2.46 -29.17 6.03
N ARG A 108 2.13 -28.12 5.27
CA ARG A 108 1.31 -26.98 5.71
C ARG A 108 0.02 -26.82 4.90
N GLU A 109 -0.40 -27.85 4.14
CA GLU A 109 -1.60 -27.86 3.30
C GLU A 109 -2.93 -27.86 4.10
N ASP A 110 -3.12 -26.83 4.92
CA ASP A 110 -4.30 -26.62 5.75
C ASP A 110 -4.61 -25.12 5.82
N VAL A 111 -5.53 -24.70 4.95
CA VAL A 111 -5.99 -23.30 4.89
C VAL A 111 -6.69 -22.89 6.19
N GLY A 112 -7.39 -23.82 6.83
CA GLY A 112 -8.09 -23.56 8.09
C GLY A 112 -7.10 -23.22 9.22
N ARG A 113 -5.94 -23.90 9.26
CA ARG A 113 -4.84 -23.55 10.17
C ARG A 113 -4.27 -22.18 9.89
N LEU A 114 -4.03 -21.83 8.62
CA LEU A 114 -3.58 -20.49 8.23
C LEU A 114 -4.57 -19.43 8.74
N VAL A 115 -5.86 -19.58 8.43
CA VAL A 115 -6.93 -18.65 8.87
C VAL A 115 -6.94 -18.51 10.40
N ARG A 116 -6.99 -19.64 11.13
CA ARG A 116 -7.01 -19.59 12.60
C ARG A 116 -5.74 -18.98 13.19
N GLY A 117 -4.58 -19.18 12.55
CA GLY A 117 -3.30 -18.58 12.95
C GLY A 117 -3.27 -17.06 12.74
N LEU A 118 -3.85 -16.58 11.64
CA LEU A 118 -4.00 -15.15 11.37
C LEU A 118 -5.00 -14.48 12.33
N GLU A 119 -6.14 -15.11 12.58
CA GLU A 119 -7.10 -14.63 13.59
C GLU A 119 -6.46 -14.62 14.99
N GLU A 120 -5.70 -15.65 15.33
CA GLU A 120 -5.00 -15.71 16.62
C GLU A 120 -3.99 -14.58 16.76
N ALA A 121 -3.24 -14.27 15.69
CA ALA A 121 -2.27 -13.18 15.72
C ALA A 121 -2.95 -11.84 16.01
N MET A 122 -4.10 -11.57 15.40
CA MET A 122 -4.90 -10.37 15.67
C MET A 122 -5.50 -10.36 17.08
N ILE A 123 -5.99 -11.51 17.59
CA ILE A 123 -6.52 -11.62 18.96
C ILE A 123 -5.44 -11.31 19.99
N ARG A 124 -4.25 -11.88 19.82
CA ARG A 124 -3.12 -11.64 20.74
C ARG A 124 -2.60 -10.21 20.65
N CYS A 125 -2.54 -9.65 19.44
CA CYS A 125 -2.22 -8.23 19.26
C CYS A 125 -3.22 -7.33 20.00
N ALA A 126 -4.52 -7.58 19.87
CA ALA A 126 -5.54 -6.84 20.62
C ALA A 126 -5.34 -6.99 22.15
N ALA A 127 -5.01 -8.19 22.61
CA ALA A 127 -4.78 -8.48 24.02
C ALA A 127 -3.57 -7.73 24.62
N ASP A 128 -2.51 -7.52 23.84
CA ASP A 128 -1.35 -6.71 24.28
C ASP A 128 -1.73 -5.27 24.65
N PHE A 129 -2.82 -4.76 24.06
CA PHE A 129 -3.37 -3.43 24.35
C PHE A 129 -4.62 -3.47 25.25
N GLY A 130 -4.87 -4.60 25.92
CA GLY A 130 -5.99 -4.76 26.85
C GLY A 130 -7.36 -4.95 26.20
N VAL A 131 -7.42 -5.16 24.88
CA VAL A 131 -8.68 -5.40 24.16
C VAL A 131 -8.95 -6.90 24.05
N LYS A 132 -10.07 -7.35 24.63
CA LYS A 132 -10.52 -8.74 24.50
C LYS A 132 -11.26 -8.95 23.17
N ALA A 133 -10.56 -9.50 22.19
CA ALA A 133 -11.14 -9.94 20.93
C ALA A 133 -11.31 -11.46 20.87
N ASP A 134 -12.26 -11.94 20.05
CA ASP A 134 -12.49 -13.37 19.79
C ASP A 134 -12.92 -13.61 18.33
N ARG A 135 -13.02 -14.87 17.95
CA ARG A 135 -13.58 -15.32 16.67
C ARG A 135 -15.09 -15.38 16.78
N LEU A 136 -15.77 -15.16 15.66
CA LEU A 136 -17.20 -15.35 15.55
C LEU A 136 -17.50 -16.43 14.50
N GLN A 137 -18.20 -17.49 14.92
CA GLN A 137 -18.51 -18.61 14.04
C GLN A 137 -19.27 -18.14 12.80
N GLY A 138 -18.80 -18.53 11.61
CA GLY A 138 -19.38 -18.13 10.33
C GLY A 138 -18.94 -16.76 9.82
N PHE A 139 -18.16 -16.01 10.60
CA PHE A 139 -17.80 -14.63 10.31
C PHE A 139 -16.28 -14.40 10.45
N PRO A 140 -15.50 -14.63 9.36
CA PRO A 140 -14.05 -14.54 9.39
C PRO A 140 -13.52 -13.18 9.88
N GLY A 141 -12.40 -13.24 10.60
CA GLY A 141 -11.80 -12.09 11.26
C GLY A 141 -11.96 -12.13 12.78
N VAL A 142 -11.73 -10.99 13.43
CA VAL A 142 -11.76 -10.88 14.89
C VAL A 142 -12.74 -9.80 15.33
N TRP A 143 -13.40 -10.06 16.44
CA TRP A 143 -14.59 -9.36 16.92
C TRP A 143 -14.44 -9.01 18.38
N VAL A 144 -15.03 -7.88 18.77
CA VAL A 144 -15.03 -7.38 20.15
C VAL A 144 -16.48 -7.22 20.59
N GLU A 145 -16.79 -7.69 21.79
CA GLU A 145 -18.08 -7.41 22.44
C GLU A 145 -18.04 -6.00 23.02
N THR A 146 -19.01 -5.16 22.65
CA THR A 146 -19.12 -3.78 23.12
C THR A 146 -20.52 -3.52 23.65
N PRO A 147 -20.78 -2.39 24.34
CA PRO A 147 -22.15 -2.00 24.70
C PRO A 147 -23.10 -1.85 23.50
N ARG A 148 -22.57 -1.72 22.27
CA ARG A 148 -23.35 -1.65 21.01
C ARG A 148 -23.57 -3.03 20.38
N GLY A 149 -23.06 -4.10 21.00
CA GLY A 149 -23.02 -5.46 20.46
C GLY A 149 -21.65 -5.83 19.88
N LEU A 150 -21.63 -6.88 19.07
CA LEU A 150 -20.43 -7.38 18.41
C LEU A 150 -19.95 -6.43 17.31
N GLU A 151 -18.69 -6.01 17.38
CA GLU A 151 -18.05 -5.14 16.40
C GLU A 151 -16.75 -5.75 15.86
N LYS A 152 -16.55 -5.70 14.54
CA LYS A 152 -15.35 -6.26 13.89
C LYS A 152 -14.13 -5.35 14.14
N LEU A 153 -13.07 -5.91 14.71
CA LEU A 153 -11.79 -5.24 14.91
C LEU A 153 -10.79 -5.53 13.78
N GLY A 154 -10.88 -6.72 13.17
CA GLY A 154 -9.98 -7.12 12.09
C GLY A 154 -10.68 -7.97 11.04
N ALA A 155 -10.47 -7.64 9.77
CA ALA A 155 -10.96 -8.40 8.64
C ALA A 155 -9.93 -9.45 8.19
N LEU A 156 -10.41 -10.56 7.65
CA LEU A 156 -9.60 -11.61 7.04
C LEU A 156 -10.21 -12.02 5.71
N GLY A 157 -9.41 -11.97 4.66
CA GLY A 157 -9.78 -12.45 3.33
C GLY A 157 -8.53 -12.89 2.58
N ILE A 158 -8.38 -14.19 2.37
CA ILE A 158 -7.28 -14.78 1.63
C ILE A 158 -7.76 -15.36 0.29
N HIS A 159 -6.84 -15.47 -0.66
CA HIS A 159 -6.98 -16.29 -1.85
C HIS A 159 -5.91 -17.39 -1.81
N LEU A 160 -6.26 -18.58 -2.31
CA LEU A 160 -5.33 -19.69 -2.44
C LEU A 160 -5.32 -20.19 -3.88
N ASN A 161 -4.13 -20.26 -4.48
CA ASN A 161 -3.93 -20.89 -5.78
C ASN A 161 -2.71 -21.80 -5.72
N ARG A 162 -2.88 -23.07 -6.08
CA ARG A 162 -1.83 -24.11 -6.01
C ARG A 162 -1.08 -24.13 -4.67
N TRP A 163 -1.81 -23.94 -3.56
CA TRP A 163 -1.30 -23.86 -2.19
C TRP A 163 -0.44 -22.62 -1.87
N ILE A 164 -0.47 -21.60 -2.72
CA ILE A 164 0.16 -20.30 -2.45
C ILE A 164 -0.94 -19.35 -1.97
N ALA A 165 -0.77 -18.78 -0.78
CA ALA A 165 -1.68 -17.81 -0.20
C ALA A 165 -1.35 -16.39 -0.68
N THR A 166 -2.39 -15.63 -1.02
CA THR A 166 -2.34 -14.17 -1.26
C THR A 166 -3.47 -13.48 -0.50
N HIS A 167 -3.46 -12.15 -0.50
CA HIS A 167 -4.22 -11.26 0.38
C HIS A 167 -3.88 -11.54 1.83
N GLY A 168 -4.83 -11.41 2.77
CA GLY A 168 -4.48 -11.56 4.17
C GLY A 168 -5.48 -10.93 5.12
N ILE A 169 -4.95 -10.08 6.01
CA ILE A 169 -5.70 -9.46 7.10
C ILE A 169 -5.60 -7.94 7.06
N ALA A 170 -6.58 -7.30 7.67
CA ALA A 170 -6.68 -5.85 7.84
C ALA A 170 -7.13 -5.57 9.27
N PHE A 171 -6.22 -5.08 10.11
CA PHE A 171 -6.43 -4.86 11.54
C PHE A 171 -6.61 -3.38 11.84
N ASN A 172 -7.74 -3.01 12.45
CA ASN A 172 -8.14 -1.62 12.63
C ASN A 172 -7.45 -1.01 13.87
N VAL A 173 -6.45 -0.17 13.66
CA VAL A 173 -5.81 0.60 14.74
C VAL A 173 -6.55 1.93 14.91
N ALA A 174 -6.51 2.79 13.89
CA ALA A 174 -7.19 4.08 13.87
C ALA A 174 -7.71 4.49 12.47
N PRO A 175 -8.33 3.59 11.68
CA PRO A 175 -8.90 3.99 10.39
C PRO A 175 -10.11 4.92 10.58
N ASP A 176 -10.44 5.69 9.54
CA ASP A 176 -11.72 6.38 9.47
C ASP A 176 -12.87 5.35 9.37
N LEU A 177 -13.52 5.10 10.51
CA LEU A 177 -14.62 4.15 10.62
C LEU A 177 -15.88 4.64 9.88
N ALA A 178 -15.99 5.92 9.52
CA ALA A 178 -17.12 6.43 8.76
C ALA A 178 -17.20 5.84 7.35
N HIS A 179 -16.07 5.48 6.74
CA HIS A 179 -16.03 4.84 5.43
C HIS A 179 -16.73 3.48 5.40
N PHE A 180 -16.75 2.74 6.51
CA PHE A 180 -17.50 1.48 6.60
C PHE A 180 -19.03 1.68 6.48
N ARG A 181 -19.53 2.89 6.72
CA ARG A 181 -20.97 3.22 6.58
C ARG A 181 -21.41 3.34 5.12
N TRP A 182 -20.45 3.42 4.19
CA TRP A 182 -20.73 3.52 2.76
C TRP A 182 -20.79 2.15 2.08
N ILE A 183 -20.62 1.06 2.84
CA ILE A 183 -20.63 -0.31 2.33
C ILE A 183 -21.50 -1.22 3.20
N THR A 184 -21.93 -2.37 2.67
CA THR A 184 -22.45 -3.48 3.48
C THR A 184 -21.37 -4.55 3.62
N PRO A 185 -20.52 -4.50 4.66
CA PRO A 185 -19.44 -5.47 4.79
C PRO A 185 -20.00 -6.85 5.15
N CYS A 186 -19.61 -7.86 4.37
CA CYS A 186 -19.97 -9.26 4.61
C CYS A 186 -21.49 -9.56 4.65
N GLY A 187 -22.36 -8.70 4.13
CA GLY A 187 -23.81 -8.91 4.11
C GLY A 187 -24.45 -8.79 5.50
N ILE A 188 -23.69 -8.25 6.46
CA ILE A 188 -24.07 -8.14 7.85
C ILE A 188 -24.58 -6.72 8.08
N THR A 189 -25.85 -6.60 8.47
CA THR A 189 -26.47 -5.32 8.79
C THR A 189 -26.64 -5.10 10.29
N ASP A 190 -26.42 -6.14 11.11
CA ASP A 190 -26.67 -6.16 12.55
C ASP A 190 -25.39 -6.11 13.42
N LYS A 191 -24.20 -5.90 12.83
CA LYS A 191 -22.92 -5.84 13.55
C LYS A 191 -22.11 -4.61 13.15
N GLY A 192 -21.37 -4.07 14.10
CA GLY A 192 -20.55 -2.87 13.91
C GLY A 192 -19.13 -3.16 13.44
N VAL A 193 -18.34 -2.10 13.32
CA VAL A 193 -16.91 -2.13 13.08
C VAL A 193 -16.26 -1.22 14.11
N CYS A 194 -15.18 -1.70 14.74
CA CYS A 194 -14.41 -0.94 15.72
C CYS A 194 -12.93 -0.90 15.32
N SER A 195 -12.17 -0.12 16.08
CA SER A 195 -10.73 0.01 16.02
C SER A 195 -10.16 0.13 17.42
N LEU A 196 -8.85 -0.12 17.60
CA LEU A 196 -8.19 0.11 18.89
C LEU A 196 -8.40 1.55 19.38
N ALA A 197 -8.30 2.54 18.49
CA ALA A 197 -8.57 3.94 18.78
C ALA A 197 -10.00 4.19 19.27
N SER A 198 -11.00 3.59 18.63
CA SER A 198 -12.41 3.75 19.05
C SER A 198 -12.70 3.11 20.41
N LEU A 199 -11.93 2.09 20.80
CA LEU A 199 -12.13 1.34 22.04
C LEU A 199 -11.33 1.93 23.21
N LEU A 200 -10.14 2.49 22.95
CA LEU A 200 -9.18 2.90 23.97
C LEU A 200 -9.00 4.43 24.08
N GLY A 201 -9.48 5.22 23.11
CA GLY A 201 -9.28 6.67 23.08
C GLY A 201 -7.79 7.02 23.08
N ASP A 202 -7.38 7.96 23.94
CA ASP A 202 -6.00 8.44 24.05
C ASP A 202 -4.99 7.36 24.47
N ALA A 203 -5.46 6.23 25.01
CA ALA A 203 -4.61 5.09 25.38
C ALA A 203 -4.34 4.14 24.20
N ALA A 204 -4.89 4.42 23.02
CA ALA A 204 -4.69 3.58 21.85
C ALA A 204 -3.22 3.58 21.37
N PRO A 205 -2.71 2.43 20.89
CA PRO A 205 -1.37 2.37 20.35
C PRO A 205 -1.27 3.12 19.04
N THR A 206 -0.04 3.50 18.69
CA THR A 206 0.28 3.96 17.34
C THR A 206 0.14 2.80 16.34
N TRP A 207 0.02 3.14 15.05
CA TRP A 207 0.08 2.14 13.98
C TRP A 207 1.34 1.29 14.11
N ASP A 208 2.47 1.92 14.46
CA ASP A 208 3.74 1.21 14.55
C ASP A 208 3.78 0.16 15.66
N GLN A 209 3.30 0.51 16.85
CA GLN A 209 3.22 -0.39 18.00
C GLN A 209 2.30 -1.59 17.70
N ALA A 210 1.15 -1.35 17.05
CA ALA A 210 0.24 -2.41 16.67
C ALA A 210 0.82 -3.32 15.57
N ALA A 211 1.53 -2.75 14.59
CA ALA A 211 2.22 -3.52 13.55
C ALA A 211 3.34 -4.39 14.13
N ASP A 212 4.12 -3.88 15.08
CA ASP A 212 5.18 -4.64 15.75
C ASP A 212 4.61 -5.82 16.55
N SER A 213 3.58 -5.59 17.37
CA SER A 213 2.89 -6.65 18.10
C SER A 213 2.29 -7.69 17.15
N LEU A 214 1.58 -7.25 16.10
CA LEU A 214 0.95 -8.15 15.14
C LEU A 214 1.97 -9.03 14.40
N GLN A 215 3.11 -8.47 14.00
CA GLN A 215 4.20 -9.22 13.35
C GLN A 215 4.77 -10.29 14.29
N ALA A 216 5.03 -9.94 15.55
CA ALA A 216 5.56 -10.88 16.54
C ALA A 216 4.61 -12.05 16.76
N HIS A 217 3.31 -11.78 16.94
CA HIS A 217 2.31 -12.83 17.11
C HIS A 217 2.11 -13.64 15.84
N MET A 218 2.17 -13.03 14.66
CA MET A 218 2.07 -13.74 13.39
C MET A 218 3.26 -14.69 13.16
N ALA A 219 4.48 -14.27 13.49
CA ALA A 219 5.65 -15.12 13.43
C ALA A 219 5.47 -16.38 14.30
N ALA A 220 4.97 -16.19 15.53
CA ALA A 220 4.72 -17.30 16.45
C ALA A 220 3.57 -18.21 15.98
N THR A 221 2.42 -17.65 15.59
CA THR A 221 1.24 -18.46 15.25
C THR A 221 1.40 -19.18 13.92
N LEU A 222 2.12 -18.61 12.96
CA LEU A 222 2.35 -19.25 11.67
C LEU A 222 3.61 -20.12 11.64
N GLY A 223 4.39 -20.19 12.73
CA GLY A 223 5.63 -20.97 12.76
C GLY A 223 6.66 -20.44 11.76
N LEU A 224 6.90 -19.13 11.78
CA LEU A 224 7.83 -18.48 10.88
C LEU A 224 9.22 -18.39 11.51
N ASP A 225 10.21 -18.93 10.82
CA ASP A 225 11.63 -18.67 11.07
C ASP A 225 12.00 -17.36 10.37
N VAL A 226 12.03 -16.27 11.15
CA VAL A 226 12.19 -14.92 10.60
C VAL A 226 13.63 -14.70 10.18
N GLN A 227 13.80 -14.54 8.87
CA GLN A 227 15.07 -14.26 8.23
C GLN A 227 15.20 -12.75 7.94
N PRO A 228 16.43 -12.20 7.92
CA PRO A 228 16.65 -10.82 7.52
C PRO A 228 16.12 -10.54 6.12
N ALA A 229 15.48 -9.40 5.94
CA ALA A 229 15.06 -8.88 4.65
C ALA A 229 15.85 -7.60 4.34
N PRO A 230 16.34 -7.41 3.10
CA PRO A 230 16.93 -6.13 2.71
C PRO A 230 15.92 -5.00 2.89
N ALA A 231 16.37 -3.89 3.47
CA ALA A 231 15.57 -2.67 3.55
C ALA A 231 15.21 -2.18 2.13
N PRO A 232 14.05 -1.54 1.94
CA PRO A 232 13.75 -0.88 0.68
C PRO A 232 14.82 0.16 0.34
N SER A 233 15.15 0.26 -0.95
CA SER A 233 15.86 1.44 -1.43
C SER A 233 14.99 2.69 -1.24
N ARG A 234 15.61 3.86 -1.36
CA ARG A 234 14.89 5.14 -1.23
C ARG A 234 15.11 5.98 -2.48
N SER A 235 14.05 6.62 -2.94
CA SER A 235 14.09 7.56 -4.06
C SER A 235 13.26 8.80 -3.75
N VAL A 236 13.37 9.78 -4.63
CA VAL A 236 12.49 10.94 -4.68
C VAL A 236 11.81 11.04 -6.03
N SER A 237 10.66 11.69 -6.04
CA SER A 237 9.99 12.15 -7.26
C SER A 237 9.70 13.64 -7.10
N ALA A 238 10.02 14.45 -8.11
CA ALA A 238 9.76 15.89 -8.11
C ALA A 238 8.83 16.27 -9.26
N LEU A 239 7.57 16.54 -8.95
CA LEU A 239 6.61 17.10 -9.90
C LEU A 239 6.93 18.57 -10.14
N THR A 240 7.43 18.88 -11.33
CA THR A 240 7.70 20.26 -11.71
C THR A 240 6.54 20.81 -12.52
N TRP A 241 6.05 22.00 -12.17
CA TRP A 241 4.87 22.60 -12.80
C TRP A 241 5.03 24.10 -12.97
N ARG A 242 4.23 24.68 -13.86
CA ARG A 242 4.21 26.11 -14.13
C ARG A 242 2.80 26.59 -14.42
N ARG A 243 2.59 27.89 -14.34
CA ARG A 243 1.35 28.54 -14.79
C ARG A 243 1.50 29.00 -16.23
N SER A 244 0.54 28.67 -17.08
CA SER A 244 0.44 29.19 -18.44
C SER A 244 -0.92 29.90 -18.63
N PRO A 245 -1.10 30.69 -19.70
CA PRO A 245 -2.40 31.25 -20.03
C PRO A 245 -3.52 30.20 -20.19
N GLY A 246 -3.16 28.95 -20.50
CA GLY A 246 -4.08 27.82 -20.65
C GLY A 246 -4.36 27.05 -19.35
N GLY A 247 -3.75 27.42 -18.23
CA GLY A 247 -3.89 26.75 -16.94
C GLY A 247 -2.56 26.26 -16.37
N VAL A 248 -2.62 25.31 -15.44
CA VAL A 248 -1.42 24.68 -14.87
C VAL A 248 -0.90 23.61 -15.82
N GLU A 249 0.40 23.66 -16.09
CA GLU A 249 1.12 22.65 -16.87
C GLU A 249 2.15 21.94 -15.99
N VAL A 250 2.31 20.63 -16.20
CA VAL A 250 3.24 19.76 -15.48
C VAL A 250 4.28 19.24 -16.47
N LEU A 251 5.55 19.29 -16.08
CA LEU A 251 6.66 18.74 -16.83
C LEU A 251 6.65 17.21 -16.73
N VAL A 252 6.62 16.55 -17.89
CA VAL A 252 6.83 15.11 -18.02
C VAL A 252 7.95 14.85 -19.03
N MET A 253 8.73 13.80 -18.78
CA MET A 253 9.90 13.47 -19.58
C MET A 253 9.85 12.00 -19.99
N LEU A 254 10.22 11.72 -21.24
CA LEU A 254 10.27 10.38 -21.81
C LEU A 254 11.66 9.81 -21.63
N ARG A 255 11.76 8.75 -20.82
CA ARG A 255 13.01 8.02 -20.62
C ARG A 255 13.51 7.40 -21.92
N ASN A 256 14.83 7.32 -22.04
CA ASN A 256 15.50 6.72 -23.18
C ASN A 256 15.16 5.23 -23.31
N PRO A 257 15.03 4.67 -24.53
CA PRO A 257 14.67 3.26 -24.74
C PRO A 257 15.58 2.26 -24.01
N ASP A 258 16.88 2.54 -23.92
CA ASP A 258 17.86 1.71 -23.21
C ASP A 258 17.63 1.67 -21.69
N GLN A 259 16.92 2.67 -21.16
CA GLN A 259 16.50 2.77 -19.76
C GLN A 259 14.99 2.51 -19.56
N GLY A 260 14.33 2.02 -20.62
CA GLY A 260 12.91 1.75 -20.69
C GLY A 260 12.07 2.94 -21.17
N LEU A 261 10.98 2.65 -21.89
CA LEU A 261 10.17 3.65 -22.60
C LEU A 261 8.91 4.00 -21.81
N TRP A 262 9.00 4.93 -20.88
CA TRP A 262 7.84 5.50 -20.20
C TRP A 262 8.03 6.98 -19.85
N TRP A 263 6.91 7.68 -19.70
CA TRP A 263 6.89 9.06 -19.23
C TRP A 263 6.89 9.10 -17.70
N SER A 264 7.70 9.99 -17.13
CA SER A 264 7.75 10.24 -15.69
C SER A 264 8.00 11.71 -15.38
N SER A 265 7.87 12.04 -14.09
CA SER A 265 8.50 13.24 -13.54
C SER A 265 10.02 13.03 -13.41
N VAL A 266 10.71 14.06 -12.90
CA VAL A 266 12.08 13.91 -12.38
C VAL A 266 12.04 12.91 -11.22
N THR A 267 12.95 11.95 -11.21
CA THR A 267 13.00 10.89 -10.19
C THR A 267 14.42 10.41 -10.02
N GLY A 268 14.86 10.21 -8.77
CA GLY A 268 16.18 9.66 -8.56
C GLY A 268 16.41 9.04 -7.20
N MET A 269 17.49 8.26 -7.11
CA MET A 269 17.82 7.48 -5.94
C MET A 269 18.50 8.34 -4.89
N ILE A 270 18.13 8.16 -3.62
CA ILE A 270 18.78 8.87 -2.52
C ILE A 270 20.14 8.22 -2.27
N GLU A 271 21.21 8.99 -2.41
CA GLU A 271 22.56 8.52 -2.13
C GLU A 271 22.82 8.34 -0.62
N PRO A 272 23.78 7.49 -0.21
CA PRO A 272 24.11 7.33 1.20
C PRO A 272 24.48 8.65 1.89
N GLY A 273 23.69 9.03 2.90
CA GLY A 273 23.90 10.27 3.67
C GLY A 273 23.22 11.51 3.08
N GLU A 274 22.60 11.41 1.91
CA GLU A 274 21.87 12.51 1.28
C GLU A 274 20.48 12.70 1.90
N ALA A 275 20.09 13.96 2.12
CA ALA A 275 18.74 14.30 2.55
C ALA A 275 17.78 14.25 1.34
N PRO A 276 16.52 13.81 1.51
CA PRO A 276 15.57 13.69 0.38
C PRO A 276 15.40 14.98 -0.44
N GLU A 277 15.30 16.14 0.22
CA GLU A 277 15.18 17.42 -0.49
C GLU A 277 16.45 17.76 -1.29
N ALA A 278 17.63 17.43 -0.78
CA ALA A 278 18.89 17.62 -1.48
C ALA A 278 18.97 16.70 -2.73
N THR A 279 18.55 15.43 -2.59
CA THR A 279 18.40 14.51 -3.74
C THR A 279 17.48 15.13 -4.79
N ALA A 280 16.29 15.59 -4.40
CA ALA A 280 15.33 16.14 -5.35
C ALA A 280 15.88 17.39 -6.08
N HIS A 281 16.60 18.26 -5.38
CA HIS A 281 17.29 19.40 -6.02
C HIS A 281 18.39 18.95 -6.98
N ARG A 282 19.18 17.94 -6.62
CA ARG A 282 20.24 17.40 -7.46
C ARG A 282 19.66 16.81 -8.75
N GLU A 283 18.67 15.92 -8.64
CA GLU A 283 18.02 15.29 -9.80
C GLU A 283 17.34 16.33 -10.70
N LEU A 284 16.69 17.35 -10.12
CA LEU A 284 16.11 18.46 -10.90
C LEU A 284 17.18 19.21 -11.71
N LEU A 285 18.31 19.50 -11.08
CA LEU A 285 19.41 20.21 -11.73
C LEU A 285 20.07 19.34 -12.82
N GLU A 286 20.32 18.07 -12.53
CA GLU A 286 20.98 17.11 -13.43
C GLU A 286 20.09 16.77 -14.63
N GLU A 287 18.81 16.43 -14.41
CA GLU A 287 17.91 15.98 -15.47
C GLU A 287 17.33 17.13 -16.31
N THR A 288 17.17 18.33 -15.74
CA THR A 288 16.39 19.42 -16.38
C THR A 288 17.05 20.80 -16.36
N GLY A 289 18.10 21.00 -15.57
CA GLY A 289 18.68 22.32 -15.31
C GLY A 289 17.82 23.25 -14.44
N LEU A 290 16.63 22.82 -14.03
CA LEU A 290 15.67 23.65 -13.29
C LEU A 290 16.04 23.79 -11.82
N LYS A 291 15.70 24.94 -11.27
CA LYS A 291 15.87 25.29 -9.84
C LYS A 291 14.64 26.03 -9.36
N GLY A 292 14.36 25.92 -8.07
CA GLY A 292 13.20 26.55 -7.45
C GLY A 292 13.09 26.13 -5.99
N THR A 293 11.97 26.48 -5.36
CA THR A 293 11.69 26.04 -3.99
C THR A 293 10.91 24.74 -4.06
N LEU A 294 11.42 23.68 -3.45
CA LEU A 294 10.70 22.42 -3.32
C LEU A 294 9.68 22.50 -2.18
N THR A 295 8.54 21.87 -2.40
CA THR A 295 7.52 21.65 -1.36
C THR A 295 7.35 20.16 -1.16
N ASP A 296 7.52 19.69 0.08
CA ASP A 296 7.17 18.32 0.47
C ASP A 296 5.67 18.12 0.33
N MET A 297 5.26 17.11 -0.43
CA MET A 297 3.85 16.82 -0.64
C MET A 297 3.21 16.17 0.61
N GLY A 298 4.00 15.73 1.59
CA GLY A 298 3.55 14.86 2.66
C GLY A 298 3.04 13.52 2.11
N PHE A 299 3.63 13.06 1.01
CA PHE A 299 3.27 11.81 0.33
C PHE A 299 4.53 10.99 0.12
N THR A 300 4.55 9.81 0.74
CA THR A 300 5.59 8.81 0.58
C THR A 300 4.91 7.48 0.33
N HIS A 301 5.39 6.71 -0.63
CA HIS A 301 4.79 5.42 -0.97
C HIS A 301 5.86 4.39 -1.31
N SER A 302 5.55 3.12 -1.08
CA SER A 302 6.44 2.01 -1.36
C SER A 302 5.90 1.14 -2.49
N PHE A 303 6.82 0.58 -3.27
CA PHE A 303 6.50 -0.33 -4.36
C PHE A 303 7.58 -1.40 -4.58
N TRP A 304 7.18 -2.51 -5.21
CA TRP A 304 8.13 -3.50 -5.71
C TRP A 304 8.75 -3.02 -7.01
N MET A 305 10.06 -3.17 -7.10
CA MET A 305 10.84 -2.85 -8.29
C MET A 305 10.84 -4.05 -9.22
N ASP A 306 10.09 -3.92 -10.33
CA ASP A 306 9.99 -4.98 -11.33
C ASP A 306 11.33 -5.13 -12.09
N PRO A 307 12.05 -6.25 -11.93
CA PRO A 307 13.35 -6.43 -12.55
C PRO A 307 13.26 -6.51 -14.08
N SER A 308 12.11 -6.92 -14.64
CA SER A 308 11.92 -6.98 -16.09
C SER A 308 11.78 -5.59 -16.72
N ILE A 309 11.24 -4.63 -15.97
CA ILE A 309 11.06 -3.26 -16.44
C ILE A 309 12.34 -2.44 -16.22
N LEU A 310 13.05 -2.70 -15.12
CA LEU A 310 14.25 -1.95 -14.73
C LEU A 310 15.56 -2.59 -15.22
N GLY A 311 15.51 -3.68 -15.98
CA GLY A 311 16.69 -4.40 -16.45
C GLY A 311 17.57 -4.96 -15.31
N LEU A 312 16.98 -5.21 -14.13
CA LEU A 312 17.72 -5.68 -12.97
C LEU A 312 17.98 -7.20 -13.08
N PRO A 313 19.14 -7.69 -12.61
CA PRO A 313 19.41 -9.12 -12.60
C PRO A 313 18.41 -9.86 -11.71
N SER A 314 18.16 -11.12 -12.04
CA SER A 314 17.33 -12.00 -11.21
C SER A 314 17.93 -12.11 -9.80
N GLY A 315 17.06 -12.11 -8.78
CA GLY A 315 17.53 -12.03 -7.41
C GLY A 315 16.39 -11.99 -6.39
N PRO A 316 16.71 -11.69 -5.12
CA PRO A 316 15.68 -11.47 -4.11
C PRO A 316 14.81 -10.27 -4.47
N PRO A 317 13.53 -10.25 -4.03
CA PRO A 317 12.63 -9.13 -4.24
C PRO A 317 13.22 -7.83 -3.73
N ARG A 318 13.14 -6.79 -4.55
CA ARG A 318 13.58 -5.44 -4.21
C ARG A 318 12.37 -4.52 -4.13
N PHE A 319 12.40 -3.63 -3.15
CA PHE A 319 11.36 -2.66 -2.91
C PHE A 319 11.99 -1.29 -2.84
N ASN A 320 11.22 -0.26 -3.16
CA ASN A 320 11.63 1.13 -3.08
C ASN A 320 10.59 1.92 -2.31
N ARG A 321 11.05 2.89 -1.53
CA ARG A 321 10.24 3.90 -0.84
C ARG A 321 10.53 5.27 -1.45
N GLU A 322 9.54 5.85 -2.09
CA GLU A 322 9.66 7.12 -2.82
C GLU A 322 9.00 8.26 -2.06
N ILE A 323 9.72 9.37 -1.92
CA ILE A 323 9.27 10.62 -1.28
C ILE A 323 8.93 11.63 -2.37
N CYS A 324 7.71 12.16 -2.36
CA CYS A 324 7.24 13.05 -3.42
C CYS A 324 7.33 14.53 -3.02
N PHE A 325 7.91 15.31 -3.91
CA PHE A 325 8.00 16.77 -3.86
C PHE A 325 7.29 17.38 -5.07
N HIS A 326 6.97 18.67 -4.98
CA HIS A 326 6.65 19.46 -6.15
C HIS A 326 7.41 20.79 -6.17
N MET A 327 7.59 21.36 -7.35
CA MET A 327 8.26 22.64 -7.56
C MET A 327 7.51 23.47 -8.60
N GLU A 328 7.14 24.69 -8.25
CA GLU A 328 6.66 25.69 -9.21
C GLU A 328 7.86 26.35 -9.89
N VAL A 329 7.79 26.52 -11.20
CA VAL A 329 8.76 27.31 -11.98
C VAL A 329 8.06 28.40 -12.77
N GLU A 330 8.83 29.42 -13.14
CA GLU A 330 8.35 30.52 -13.97
C GLU A 330 7.80 30.02 -15.32
N PRO A 331 6.78 30.67 -15.89
CA PRO A 331 6.17 30.25 -17.17
C PRO A 331 7.18 30.07 -18.32
N GLY A 332 8.23 30.90 -18.35
CA GLY A 332 9.30 30.87 -19.35
C GLY A 332 10.50 29.99 -19.00
N ALA A 333 10.41 29.15 -17.95
CA ALA A 333 11.51 28.28 -17.54
C ALA A 333 11.93 27.35 -18.69
N ARG A 334 13.24 27.36 -18.99
CA ARG A 334 13.84 26.51 -20.01
C ARG A 334 14.29 25.20 -19.38
N VAL A 335 13.91 24.10 -20.01
CA VAL A 335 14.38 22.75 -19.66
C VAL A 335 15.62 22.45 -20.49
N ASP A 336 16.75 22.25 -19.83
CA ASP A 336 17.97 21.69 -20.43
C ASP A 336 18.01 20.20 -20.08
N LEU A 337 17.44 19.39 -20.96
CA LEU A 337 17.20 17.96 -20.74
C LEU A 337 18.51 17.14 -20.77
N ALA A 338 18.72 16.28 -19.78
CA ALA A 338 19.78 15.27 -19.78
C ALA A 338 19.51 14.19 -20.83
N LEU A 339 20.17 14.30 -22.00
CA LEU A 339 19.92 13.44 -23.16
C LEU A 339 20.42 12.00 -23.01
N ASP A 340 21.25 11.72 -22.01
CA ASP A 340 21.67 10.38 -21.62
C ASP A 340 20.58 9.60 -20.87
N GLU A 341 19.66 10.30 -20.20
CA GLU A 341 18.54 9.69 -19.48
C GLU A 341 17.20 9.81 -20.23
N HIS A 342 16.96 10.94 -20.91
CA HIS A 342 15.67 11.27 -21.52
C HIS A 342 15.80 11.70 -22.97
N SER A 343 14.79 11.35 -23.77
CA SER A 343 14.75 11.64 -25.21
C SER A 343 13.87 12.83 -25.57
N GLU A 344 12.86 13.13 -24.74
CA GLU A 344 11.86 14.15 -25.00
C GLU A 344 11.30 14.67 -23.66
N TYR A 345 10.84 15.92 -23.62
CA TYR A 345 10.02 16.45 -22.54
C TYR A 345 8.78 17.18 -23.06
N ARG A 346 7.74 17.27 -22.24
CA ARG A 346 6.52 18.03 -22.52
C ARG A 346 6.01 18.76 -21.29
N TRP A 347 5.38 19.90 -21.53
CA TRP A 347 4.53 20.58 -20.57
C TRP A 347 3.09 20.20 -20.88
N CYS A 348 2.46 19.48 -19.96
CA CYS A 348 1.14 18.87 -20.17
C CYS A 348 0.14 19.37 -19.14
N GLY A 349 -1.14 19.46 -19.53
CA GLY A 349 -2.21 19.63 -18.54
C GLY A 349 -2.33 18.39 -17.63
N PHE A 350 -3.01 18.51 -16.48
CA PHE A 350 -3.13 17.41 -15.51
C PHE A 350 -3.63 16.09 -16.11
N GLN A 351 -4.64 16.12 -16.99
CA GLN A 351 -5.20 14.89 -17.58
C GLN A 351 -4.19 14.22 -18.52
N GLU A 352 -3.55 15.00 -19.39
CA GLU A 352 -2.55 14.47 -20.33
C GLU A 352 -1.34 13.90 -19.57
N ALA A 353 -0.83 14.61 -18.57
CA ALA A 353 0.26 14.11 -17.72
C ALA A 353 -0.13 12.80 -17.01
N HIS A 354 -1.36 12.70 -16.51
CA HIS A 354 -1.87 11.49 -15.88
C HIS A 354 -1.91 10.29 -16.83
N ASP A 355 -2.31 10.52 -18.09
CA ASP A 355 -2.44 9.47 -19.09
C ASP A 355 -1.09 9.02 -19.65
N LEU A 356 -0.10 9.94 -19.72
CA LEU A 356 1.28 9.63 -20.11
C LEU A 356 2.05 8.85 -19.03
N MET A 357 1.91 9.23 -17.76
CA MET A 357 2.66 8.60 -16.68
C MET A 357 2.34 7.11 -16.55
N MET A 358 3.38 6.29 -16.37
CA MET A 358 3.21 4.84 -16.25
C MET A 358 2.76 4.41 -14.84
N TRP A 359 3.38 4.97 -13.81
CA TRP A 359 3.29 4.47 -12.44
C TRP A 359 2.19 5.12 -11.63
N GLU A 360 1.49 4.34 -10.80
CA GLU A 360 0.41 4.82 -9.95
C GLU A 360 0.92 5.80 -8.89
N GLY A 361 2.16 5.66 -8.45
CA GLY A 361 2.84 6.61 -7.56
C GLY A 361 2.83 8.02 -8.13
N SER A 362 3.33 8.17 -9.36
CA SER A 362 3.36 9.44 -10.08
C SER A 362 1.96 9.99 -10.34
N LYS A 363 1.00 9.13 -10.72
CA LYS A 363 -0.42 9.52 -10.87
C LYS A 363 -1.06 9.97 -9.56
N ALA A 364 -0.75 9.32 -8.45
CA ALA A 364 -1.25 9.70 -7.12
C ALA A 364 -0.66 11.03 -6.67
N ALA A 365 0.65 11.24 -6.86
CA ALA A 365 1.30 12.52 -6.61
C ALA A 365 0.66 13.63 -7.47
N LEU A 366 0.42 13.38 -8.76
CA LEU A 366 -0.20 14.34 -9.66
C LEU A 366 -1.62 14.74 -9.22
N ARG A 367 -2.45 13.77 -8.83
CA ARG A 367 -3.80 14.03 -8.26
C ARG A 367 -3.72 14.86 -6.99
N ARG A 368 -2.73 14.61 -6.12
CA ARG A 368 -2.51 15.36 -4.89
C ARG A 368 -2.08 16.79 -5.16
N LEU A 369 -1.15 16.99 -6.10
CA LEU A 369 -0.74 18.32 -6.56
C LEU A 369 -1.95 19.11 -7.06
N ARG A 370 -2.77 18.51 -7.93
CA ARG A 370 -3.99 19.13 -8.44
C ARG A 370 -4.91 19.62 -7.31
N LYS A 371 -5.20 18.75 -6.33
CA LYS A 371 -6.02 19.11 -5.16
C LYS A 371 -5.40 20.25 -4.34
N GLN A 372 -4.08 20.27 -4.17
CA GLN A 372 -3.38 21.34 -3.45
C GLN A 372 -3.48 22.69 -4.18
N LEU A 373 -3.40 22.70 -5.51
CA LEU A 373 -3.49 23.94 -6.30
C LEU A 373 -4.94 24.43 -6.51
N GLU A 374 -5.91 23.52 -6.49
CA GLU A 374 -7.34 23.84 -6.59
C GLU A 374 -7.98 24.18 -5.23
N ALA A 375 -7.30 23.90 -4.12
CA ALA A 375 -7.79 24.28 -2.79
C ALA A 375 -7.92 25.82 -2.68
N PRO A 376 -9.03 26.34 -2.12
CA PRO A 376 -9.14 27.77 -1.88
C PRO A 376 -8.00 28.21 -0.95
N VAL A 377 -7.29 29.27 -1.33
CA VAL A 377 -6.27 29.89 -0.47
C VAL A 377 -6.97 30.34 0.82
N PRO A 378 -6.46 29.97 2.01
CA PRO A 378 -7.11 30.25 3.29
C PRO A 378 -7.34 31.74 3.56
#